data_AF-A0AAE9Z834-F1
#
_entry.id   AF-A0AAE9Z834-F1
#
_cell.length_a   1.000
_cell.length_b   1.000
_cell.length_c   1.000
_cell.angle_alpha   90.00
_cell.angle_beta   90.00
_cell.angle_gamma   90.00
#
_symmetry.space_group_name_H-M   'P 1'
#
loop_
_entity.id
_entity.type
_entity.pdbx_description
1 polymer ?
#
loop_
_entity_poly.entity_id
_entity_poly.type
_entity_poly.pdbx_seq_one_letter_code
_entity_poly.pdbx_strand_id
1 'polypeptide(L)'
;MLLTIILLAGITFFTRYLFLHPSLPVKLGAKMEHFLSFSAPAVLTAIWVPIIFVRDGQLDISPQNPYLISASLAVLLALKFKNVYLTLGASLTVFVLLKIYL
;
A
#
# COMPACT_ATOMS: atom_id res chain seq x y z
N MET A 1 5.17 -10.43 -32.73
CA MET A 1 4.66 -9.39 -31.81
C MET A 1 3.13 -9.40 -31.68
N LEU A 2 2.35 -9.39 -32.76
CA LEU A 2 0.88 -9.44 -32.66
C LEU A 2 0.37 -10.72 -31.96
N LEU A 3 0.96 -11.88 -32.30
CA LEU A 3 0.58 -13.18 -31.73
C LEU A 3 0.73 -13.23 -30.20
N THR A 4 1.82 -12.70 -29.66
CA THR A 4 2.09 -12.67 -28.21
C THR A 4 1.15 -11.72 -27.47
N ILE A 5 0.77 -10.61 -28.09
CA ILE A 5 -0.22 -9.67 -27.52
C ILE A 5 -1.60 -10.32 -27.46
N ILE A 6 -2.03 -11.00 -28.52
CA ILE A 6 -3.33 -11.70 -28.53
C ILE A 6 -3.33 -12.84 -27.52
N LEU A 7 -2.22 -13.60 -27.42
CA LEU A 7 -2.11 -14.69 -26.46
C LEU A 7 -2.15 -14.18 -25.01
N LEU A 8 -1.40 -13.12 -24.70
CA LEU A 8 -1.38 -12.51 -23.37
C LEU A 8 -2.71 -11.84 -23.03
N ALA A 9 -3.36 -11.19 -24.01
CA ALA A 9 -4.70 -10.63 -23.86
C ALA A 9 -5.71 -11.75 -23.56
N GLY A 10 -5.65 -12.88 -24.28
CA GLY A 10 -6.47 -14.06 -24.02
C GLY A 10 -6.27 -14.62 -22.62
N ILE A 11 -5.02 -14.79 -22.17
CA ILE A 11 -4.70 -15.28 -20.82
C ILE A 11 -5.17 -14.31 -19.73
N THR A 12 -4.96 -13.01 -19.92
CA THR A 12 -5.36 -11.96 -18.95
C THR A 12 -6.89 -11.86 -18.87
N PHE A 13 -7.58 -11.85 -20.01
CA PHE A 13 -9.04 -11.90 -20.06
C PHE A 13 -9.56 -13.18 -19.43
N PHE A 14 -9.00 -14.34 -19.74
CA PHE A 14 -9.44 -15.61 -19.18
C PHE A 14 -9.28 -15.63 -17.66
N THR A 15 -8.11 -15.22 -17.15
CA THR A 15 -7.85 -15.11 -15.71
C THR A 15 -8.89 -14.19 -15.07
N ARG A 16 -9.04 -12.96 -15.59
CA ARG A 16 -9.95 -11.97 -15.01
C ARG A 16 -11.41 -12.36 -15.14
N TYR A 17 -11.82 -12.98 -16.24
CA TYR A 17 -13.19 -13.41 -16.53
C TYR A 17 -13.57 -14.66 -15.69
N LEU A 18 -12.64 -15.57 -15.46
CA LEU A 18 -12.82 -16.70 -14.54
C LEU A 18 -13.05 -16.21 -13.10
N PHE A 19 -12.39 -15.12 -12.70
CA PHE A 19 -12.62 -14.45 -11.40
C PHE A 19 -13.84 -13.49 -11.39
N LEU A 20 -14.26 -12.94 -12.55
CA LEU A 20 -15.37 -11.99 -12.66
C LEU A 20 -16.74 -12.65 -12.92
N HIS A 21 -16.78 -13.91 -13.38
CA HIS A 21 -18.05 -14.55 -13.69
C HIS A 21 -18.82 -14.89 -12.40
N PRO A 22 -19.98 -14.26 -12.13
CA PRO A 22 -20.70 -14.38 -10.86
C PRO A 22 -21.35 -15.76 -10.62
N SER A 23 -21.31 -16.67 -11.60
CA SER A 23 -21.98 -17.98 -11.57
C SER A 23 -21.05 -19.20 -11.57
N LEU A 24 -19.72 -19.02 -11.51
CA LEU A 24 -18.82 -20.14 -11.24
C LEU A 24 -18.82 -20.38 -9.72
N PRO A 25 -19.25 -21.55 -9.22
CA PRO A 25 -19.34 -21.85 -7.78
C PRO A 25 -17.95 -22.09 -7.18
N VAL A 26 -16.92 -21.38 -7.66
CA VAL A 26 -15.69 -21.19 -6.92
C VAL A 26 -15.98 -20.10 -5.89
N LYS A 27 -16.79 -20.47 -4.89
CA LYS A 27 -16.73 -19.81 -3.60
C LYS A 27 -15.27 -19.96 -3.20
N LEU A 28 -14.45 -18.91 -3.34
CA LEU A 28 -13.27 -18.76 -2.51
C LEU A 28 -13.83 -18.82 -1.09
N GLY A 29 -13.92 -20.03 -0.52
CA GLY A 29 -14.64 -20.26 0.72
C GLY A 29 -14.12 -19.24 1.70
N ALA A 30 -14.98 -18.49 2.38
CA ALA A 30 -14.71 -17.20 3.05
C ALA A 30 -13.29 -17.03 3.65
N LYS A 31 -12.67 -18.11 4.14
CA LYS A 31 -11.24 -18.21 4.46
C LYS A 31 -10.26 -17.73 3.37
N MET A 32 -10.39 -18.13 2.10
CA MET A 32 -9.49 -17.71 1.02
C MET A 32 -9.67 -16.24 0.64
N GLU A 33 -10.92 -15.77 0.56
CA GLU A 33 -11.21 -14.35 0.34
C GLU A 33 -10.67 -13.48 1.47
N HIS A 34 -10.81 -13.93 2.72
CA HIS A 34 -10.23 -13.27 3.88
C HIS A 34 -8.69 -13.30 3.86
N PHE A 35 -8.08 -14.40 3.42
CA PHE A 35 -6.62 -14.52 3.26
C PHE A 35 -6.07 -13.59 2.17
N LEU A 36 -6.77 -13.48 1.04
CA LEU A 36 -6.44 -12.56 -0.04
C LEU A 36 -6.72 -11.10 0.35
N SER A 37 -7.73 -10.86 1.19
CA SER A 37 -8.00 -9.54 1.77
C SER A 37 -6.92 -9.10 2.74
N PHE A 38 -6.17 -10.01 3.36
CA PHE A 38 -4.94 -9.69 4.12
C PHE A 38 -3.75 -9.37 3.22
N SER A 39 -3.74 -9.85 1.97
CA SER A 39 -2.69 -9.52 1.01
C SER A 39 -2.69 -8.03 0.68
N ALA A 40 -3.86 -7.42 0.50
CA ALA A 40 -3.97 -5.98 0.19
C ALA A 40 -3.28 -5.07 1.24
N PRO A 41 -3.59 -5.13 2.55
CA PRO A 41 -2.90 -4.34 3.57
C PRO A 41 -1.44 -4.77 3.75
N ALA A 42 -1.11 -6.06 3.62
CA ALA A 42 0.28 -6.53 3.72
C ALA A 42 1.17 -5.98 2.58
N VAL A 43 0.67 -5.99 1.35
CA VAL A 43 1.34 -5.41 0.19
C VAL A 43 1.51 -3.90 0.37
N LEU A 44 0.46 -3.22 0.86
CA LEU A 44 0.56 -1.79 1.16
C LEU A 44 1.69 -1.52 2.17
N THR A 45 1.78 -2.32 3.24
CA THR A 45 2.88 -2.24 4.23
C THR A 45 4.25 -2.52 3.64
N ALA A 46 4.36 -3.52 2.78
CA ALA A 46 5.63 -3.84 2.11
C ALA A 46 6.10 -2.71 1.18
N ILE A 47 5.18 -1.89 0.65
CA ILE A 47 5.51 -0.73 -0.18
C ILE A 47 5.92 0.47 0.68
N TRP A 48 5.12 0.85 1.69
CA TRP A 48 5.33 2.10 2.41
C TRP A 48 6.45 2.04 3.46
N VAL A 49 6.69 0.88 4.08
CA VAL A 49 7.73 0.69 5.11
C VAL A 49 9.14 1.02 4.60
N PRO A 50 9.64 0.43 3.49
CA PRO A 50 10.98 0.74 3.01
C PRO A 50 11.12 2.19 2.54
N ILE A 51 10.05 2.83 2.05
CA ILE A 51 10.07 4.24 1.64
C ILE A 51 10.44 5.17 2.81
N ILE A 52 10.11 4.77 4.04
CA ILE A 52 10.40 5.56 5.24
C ILE A 52 11.72 5.15 5.88
N PHE A 53 12.04 3.85 5.91
CA PHE A 53 13.20 3.33 6.64
C PHE A 53 14.48 3.20 5.80
N VAL A 54 14.38 3.06 4.48
CA VAL A 54 15.52 2.84 3.58
C VAL A 54 15.66 4.03 2.64
N ARG A 55 16.72 4.81 2.86
CA ARG A 55 17.06 5.98 2.05
C ARG A 55 18.40 5.71 1.37
N ASP A 56 18.45 5.82 0.04
CA ASP A 56 19.70 5.66 -0.73
C ASP A 56 20.50 4.37 -0.40
N GLY A 57 19.79 3.28 -0.07
CA GLY A 57 20.40 1.99 0.25
C GLY A 57 21.02 1.89 1.65
N GLN A 58 20.88 2.92 2.49
CA GLN A 58 21.31 2.93 3.89
C GLN A 58 20.09 2.92 4.83
N LEU A 59 20.24 2.21 5.96
CA LEU A 59 19.25 2.22 7.04
C LEU A 59 19.37 3.52 7.81
N ASP A 60 18.59 4.51 7.40
CA ASP A 60 18.59 5.85 7.98
C ASP A 60 17.66 5.90 9.20
N ILE A 61 18.00 5.11 10.22
CA ILE A 61 17.29 4.99 11.52
C ILE A 61 17.66 6.16 12.45
N SER A 62 18.30 7.21 11.91
CA SER A 62 18.65 8.38 12.69
C SER A 62 17.38 9.06 13.22
N PRO A 63 17.25 9.31 14.55
CA PRO A 63 16.12 10.02 15.13
C PRO A 63 15.93 11.44 14.58
N GLN A 64 16.92 11.99 13.88
CA GLN A 64 16.80 13.24 13.14
C GLN A 64 16.05 13.11 11.79
N ASN A 65 15.79 11.92 11.27
CA ASN A 65 15.21 11.79 9.94
C ASN A 65 13.76 12.31 9.90
N PRO A 66 13.45 13.36 9.10
CA PRO A 66 12.14 13.97 9.05
C PRO A 66 11.03 12.96 8.69
N TYR A 67 11.37 11.93 7.93
CA TYR A 67 10.42 10.92 7.46
C TYR A 67 9.97 9.97 8.57
N LEU A 68 10.86 9.55 9.46
CA LEU A 68 10.51 8.65 10.57
C LEU A 68 9.58 9.36 11.57
N ILE A 69 9.89 10.61 11.92
CA ILE A 69 9.07 11.41 12.83
C ILE A 69 7.69 11.66 12.20
N SER A 70 7.65 12.05 10.92
CA SER A 70 6.40 12.32 10.22
C SER A 70 5.53 11.07 10.08
N ALA A 71 6.14 9.92 9.79
CA ALA A 71 5.43 8.64 9.70
C ALA A 71 4.89 8.17 11.04
N SER A 72 5.67 8.29 12.12
CA SER A 72 5.22 7.96 13.47
C SER A 72 4.05 8.84 13.89
N LEU A 73 4.14 10.15 13.64
CA LEU A 73 3.03 11.09 13.84
C LEU A 73 1.81 10.73 12.98
N ALA A 74 2.01 10.35 11.72
CA ALA A 74 0.92 9.93 10.84
C ALA A 74 0.18 8.71 11.39
N VAL A 75 0.89 7.71 11.89
CA VAL A 75 0.30 6.51 12.51
C VAL A 75 -0.45 6.89 13.79
N LEU A 76 0.12 7.73 14.65
CA LEU A 76 -0.54 8.19 15.88
C LEU A 76 -1.82 8.99 15.58
N LEU A 77 -1.77 9.86 14.58
CA LEU A 77 -2.93 10.64 14.15
C LEU A 77 -4.00 9.77 13.48
N ALA A 78 -3.58 8.78 12.67
CA ALA A 78 -4.50 7.82 12.03
C ALA A 78 -5.31 7.05 13.09
N LEU A 79 -4.62 6.59 14.15
CA LEU A 79 -5.25 5.87 15.25
C LEU A 79 -6.23 6.75 16.04
N LYS A 80 -5.91 8.04 16.20
CA LYS A 80 -6.71 8.96 17.03
C LYS A 80 -7.88 9.60 16.30
N PHE A 81 -7.72 9.99 15.04
CA PHE A 81 -8.69 10.86 14.37
C PHE A 81 -9.75 10.11 13.55
N LYS A 82 -9.58 8.81 13.24
CA LYS A 82 -10.49 8.00 12.39
C LYS A 82 -10.91 8.66 11.06
N ASN A 83 -10.29 9.79 10.70
CA ASN A 83 -10.60 10.64 9.57
C ASN A 83 -9.34 10.77 8.72
N VAL A 84 -9.39 10.14 7.55
CA VAL A 84 -8.26 10.04 6.62
C VAL A 84 -7.79 11.42 6.16
N TYR A 85 -8.71 12.36 5.95
CA TYR A 85 -8.39 13.71 5.49
C TYR A 85 -7.57 14.51 6.51
N LEU A 86 -7.97 14.48 7.79
CA LEU A 86 -7.24 15.16 8.86
C LEU A 86 -5.87 14.53 9.10
N THR A 87 -5.81 13.20 9.05
CA THR A 87 -4.57 12.46 9.23
C THR A 87 -3.57 12.79 8.11
N LEU A 88 -4.02 12.76 6.85
CA LEU A 88 -3.20 13.12 5.69
C LEU A 88 -2.74 14.57 5.78
N GLY A 89 -3.65 15.51 6.04
CA GLY A 89 -3.32 16.93 6.13
C GLY A 89 -2.28 17.21 7.21
N ALA A 90 -2.51 16.74 8.43
CA ALA A 90 -1.60 16.96 9.55
C ALA A 90 -0.24 16.29 9.34
N SER A 91 -0.20 15.06 8.82
CA SER A 91 1.06 14.36 8.54
C SER A 91 1.86 15.05 7.44
N LEU A 92 1.19 15.56 6.41
CA LEU A 92 1.82 16.31 5.33
C LEU A 92 2.37 17.64 5.84
N THR A 93 1.62 18.37 6.68
CA THR A 93 2.08 19.62 7.29
C THR A 93 3.31 19.40 8.15
N VAL A 94 3.29 18.38 9.03
CA VAL A 94 4.46 17.99 9.84
C VAL A 94 5.63 17.64 8.94
N PHE A 95 5.42 16.81 7.92
CA PHE A 95 6.45 16.39 7.00
C PHE A 95 7.13 17.57 6.29
N VAL A 96 6.34 18.51 5.77
CA VAL A 96 6.85 19.70 5.08
C VAL A 96 7.62 20.60 6.03
N LEU A 97 7.11 20.85 7.24
CA LEU A 97 7.81 21.66 8.24
C LEU A 97 9.15 21.04 8.63
N LEU A 98 9.18 19.73 8.82
CA LEU A 98 10.37 19.00 9.26
C LEU A 98 11.41 18.88 8.14
N LYS A 99 10.98 18.77 6.88
CA LYS A 99 11.85 18.82 5.69
C LYS A 99 12.34 20.24 5.35
N ILE A 100 11.67 21.28 5.83
CA ILE A 100 12.11 22.67 5.66
C ILE A 100 13.12 23.05 6.74
N TYR A 101 12.98 22.51 7.95
CA TYR A 101 13.83 22.83 9.09
C TYR A 101 15.15 22.04 9.12
N LEU A 102 15.20 20.87 8.46
CA LEU A 102 16.37 20.00 8.37
C LEU A 102 16.86 19.88 6.92
#